data_AF-A0A5C7MJL9-F1
#
_entry.id   AF-A0A5C7MJL9-F1
#
_cell.length_a   1.000
_cell.length_b   1.000
_cell.length_c   1.000
_cell.angle_alpha   90.00
_cell.angle_beta   90.00
_cell.angle_gamma   90.00
#
_symmetry.space_group_name_H-M   'P 1'
#
loop_
_entity.id
_entity.type
_entity.pdbx_description
1 polymer ?
#
loop_
_entity_poly.entity_id
_entity_poly.type
_entity_poly.pdbx_seq_one_letter_code
_entity_poly.pdbx_strand_id
1 'polypeptide(L)'
;MKLAIDYNAKSPNAWYIYNSTSHSFSPKAGLFFVIRTADGKYAKLEITSVNYEDLQPGAPFPSSLKYKFRYFYQKDGSTNLGN
;
A
#
# COMPACT_ATOMS: atom_id res chain seq x y z
N MET A 1 0.27 6.14 14.83
CA MET A 1 0.37 5.46 13.52
C MET A 1 -0.56 4.26 13.48
N LYS A 2 -1.32 4.03 12.40
CA LYS A 2 -2.13 2.82 12.21
C LYS A 2 -1.44 1.91 11.18
N LEU A 3 -1.44 0.61 11.42
CA LEU A 3 -0.72 -0.35 10.57
C LEU A 3 -1.64 -1.00 9.54
N ALA A 4 -1.12 -1.13 8.32
CA ALA A 4 -1.70 -1.96 7.28
C ALA A 4 -1.26 -3.42 7.48
N ILE A 5 -2.00 -4.19 8.27
CA ILE A 5 -1.64 -5.57 8.67
C ILE A 5 -2.67 -6.63 8.29
N ASP A 6 -3.76 -6.23 7.66
CA ASP A 6 -4.82 -7.16 7.26
C ASP A 6 -4.97 -7.21 5.73
N TYR A 7 -5.08 -8.42 5.19
CA TYR A 7 -5.29 -8.64 3.76
C TYR A 7 -6.77 -8.49 3.37
N ASN A 8 -7.70 -8.67 4.32
CA ASN A 8 -9.13 -8.57 4.05
C ASN A 8 -9.50 -7.11 3.79
N ALA A 9 -9.85 -6.77 2.55
CA ALA A 9 -10.19 -5.40 2.15
C ALA A 9 -11.33 -4.76 2.97
N LYS A 10 -12.18 -5.56 3.63
CA LYS A 10 -13.25 -5.09 4.53
C LYS A 10 -12.76 -4.74 5.93
N SER A 11 -11.54 -5.12 6.29
CA SER A 11 -10.92 -4.82 7.58
C SER A 11 -10.58 -3.34 7.72
N PRO A 12 -10.74 -2.73 8.90
CA PRO A 12 -10.24 -1.39 9.16
C PRO A 12 -8.72 -1.29 9.01
N ASN A 13 -7.99 -2.40 9.14
CA ASN A 13 -6.53 -2.47 9.06
C ASN A 13 -6.00 -2.89 7.67
N ALA A 14 -6.87 -3.02 6.67
CA ALA A 14 -6.43 -3.18 5.28
C ALA A 14 -6.11 -1.82 4.65
N TRP A 15 -5.00 -1.75 3.90
CA TRP A 15 -4.48 -0.50 3.31
C TRP A 15 -5.41 0.17 2.29
N TYR A 16 -6.48 -0.49 1.87
CA TYR A 16 -7.40 -0.02 0.83
C TYR A 16 -8.85 -0.42 1.09
N ILE A 17 -9.74 0.18 0.31
CA ILE A 17 -11.11 -0.25 0.09
C ILE A 17 -11.20 -0.77 -1.35
N TYR A 18 -11.77 -1.94 -1.54
CA TYR A 18 -12.06 -2.49 -2.87
C TYR A 18 -13.52 -2.18 -3.25
N ASN A 19 -13.72 -1.60 -4.43
CA ASN A 19 -15.04 -1.50 -5.04
C ASN A 19 -15.18 -2.61 -6.08
N SER A 20 -16.07 -3.58 -5.83
CA SER A 20 -16.30 -4.72 -6.73
C SER A 20 -17.07 -4.38 -7.99
N THR A 21 -17.77 -3.24 -8.06
CA THR A 21 -18.53 -2.80 -9.23
C THR A 21 -17.61 -2.17 -10.28
N SER A 22 -16.75 -1.25 -9.84
CA SER A 22 -15.76 -0.59 -10.71
C SER A 22 -14.42 -1.32 -10.76
N HIS A 23 -14.29 -2.41 -9.98
CA HIS A 23 -13.02 -3.08 -9.71
C HIS A 23 -11.92 -2.07 -9.35
N SER A 24 -12.18 -1.09 -8.48
CA SER A 24 -11.18 -0.05 -8.15
C SER A 24 -10.63 -0.23 -6.74
N PHE A 25 -9.38 0.21 -6.55
CA PHE A 25 -8.68 0.20 -5.28
C PHE A 25 -8.56 1.63 -4.77
N SER A 26 -9.14 1.91 -3.61
CA SER A 26 -9.03 3.22 -2.95
C SER A 26 -8.15 3.10 -1.71
N PRO A 27 -6.88 3.52 -1.75
CA PRO A 27 -6.01 3.48 -0.58
C PRO A 27 -6.59 4.30 0.59
N LYS A 28 -6.45 3.79 1.81
CA LYS A 28 -6.86 4.50 3.03
C LYS A 28 -5.69 5.33 3.55
N ALA A 29 -5.88 6.64 3.62
CA ALA A 29 -4.88 7.53 4.18
C ALA A 29 -4.56 7.20 5.65
N GLY A 30 -3.28 7.29 6.01
CA GLY A 30 -2.82 7.07 7.38
C GLY A 30 -2.67 5.60 7.80
N LEU A 31 -2.75 4.67 6.86
CA LEU A 31 -2.36 3.27 7.05
C LEU A 31 -0.98 3.00 6.47
N PHE A 32 -0.12 2.42 7.30
CA PHE A 32 1.29 2.26 6.96
C PHE A 32 1.75 0.81 7.06
N PHE A 33 2.59 0.41 6.11
CA PHE A 33 3.44 -0.75 6.24
C PHE A 33 4.73 -0.35 6.97
N VAL A 34 5.22 -1.24 7.82
CA VAL A 34 6.58 -1.16 8.37
C VAL A 34 7.39 -2.28 7.74
N ILE A 35 8.45 -1.90 7.04
CA ILE A 35 9.30 -2.82 6.28
C ILE A 35 10.67 -2.82 6.92
N ARG A 36 11.19 -4.01 7.24
CA ARG A 36 12.61 -4.18 7.57
C ARG A 36 13.39 -4.25 6.26
N THR A 37 14.33 -3.33 6.05
CA THR A 37 15.16 -3.26 4.84
C THR A 37 16.26 -4.32 4.86
N ALA A 38 16.88 -4.57 3.70
CA ALA A 38 17.93 -5.57 3.55
C ALA A 38 19.17 -5.30 4.43
N ASP A 39 19.44 -4.04 4.76
CA ASP A 39 20.50 -3.58 5.67
C ASP A 39 20.04 -3.51 7.15
N GLY A 40 18.88 -4.08 7.46
CA GLY A 40 18.39 -4.23 8.84
C GLY A 40 17.78 -2.97 9.46
N LYS A 41 17.58 -1.90 8.68
CA LYS A 41 16.88 -0.68 9.09
C LYS A 41 15.37 -0.81 8.85
N TYR A 42 14.63 0.27 9.12
CA TYR A 42 13.18 0.29 8.95
C TYR A 42 12.72 1.39 7.99
N ALA A 43 11.67 1.09 7.23
CA ALA A 43 10.94 2.05 6.43
C ALA A 43 9.46 2.03 6.79
N LYS A 44 8.86 3.21 6.88
CA LYS A 44 7.41 3.41 6.93
C LYS A 44 6.93 3.70 5.51
N LEU A 45 5.98 2.94 4.99
CA LEU A 45 5.46 3.08 3.64
C LEU A 45 3.93 3.23 3.65
N GLU A 46 3.41 4.17 2.87
CA GLU A 46 1.98 4.33 2.62
C GLU A 46 1.72 4.29 1.11
N ILE A 47 0.81 3.43 0.69
CA ILE A 47 0.34 3.38 -0.70
C ILE A 47 -0.64 4.54 -0.91
N THR A 48 -0.38 5.35 -1.92
CA THR A 48 -1.17 6.56 -2.23
C THR A 48 -2.03 6.40 -3.46
N SER A 49 -1.70 5.47 -4.36
CA SER A 49 -2.50 5.16 -5.54
C SER A 49 -2.17 3.78 -6.08
N VAL A 50 -3.18 3.11 -6.65
CA VAL A 50 -3.03 1.87 -7.41
C VAL A 50 -3.93 1.96 -8.64
N ASN A 51 -3.36 1.78 -9.82
CA ASN A 51 -4.09 1.83 -11.07
C ASN A 51 -3.76 0.60 -11.92
N TYR A 52 -4.70 0.19 -12.77
CA TYR A 52 -4.41 -0.79 -13.81
C TYR A 52 -3.43 -0.22 -14.82
N GLU A 53 -2.42 -1.00 -15.16
CA GLU A 53 -1.49 -0.70 -16.24
C GLU A 53 -1.74 -1.78 -17.32
N ASP A 54 -2.00 -1.32 -18.55
CA ASP A 54 -2.29 -2.15 -19.72
C ASP A 54 -3.59 -2.99 -19.69
N LEU A 55 -4.71 -2.39 -19.26
CA LEU A 55 -6.03 -3.01 -19.41
C LEU A 55 -6.45 -3.02 -20.89
N GLN A 56 -6.19 -4.13 -21.59
CA GLN A 56 -6.58 -4.28 -22.99
C GLN A 56 -8.12 -4.33 -23.11
N PRO A 57 -8.72 -3.73 -24.15
CA PRO A 57 -10.15 -3.87 -24.42
C PRO A 57 -10.57 -5.34 -24.48
N GLY A 58 -11.55 -5.73 -23.66
CA GLY A 58 -12.05 -7.11 -23.61
C GLY A 58 -11.23 -8.09 -22.75
N ALA A 59 -10.14 -7.65 -22.11
CA ALA A 59 -9.41 -8.48 -21.16
C ALA A 59 -10.28 -8.77 -19.92
N PRO A 60 -10.35 -10.03 -19.45
CA PRO A 60 -11.13 -10.39 -18.26
C PRO A 60 -10.50 -9.87 -16.96
N PHE A 61 -9.20 -9.54 -16.97
CA PHE A 61 -8.44 -9.03 -15.83
C PHE A 61 -7.24 -8.19 -16.32
N PRO A 62 -6.73 -7.26 -15.49
CA PRO A 62 -5.49 -6.55 -15.78
C PRO A 62 -4.29 -7.49 -15.84
N SER A 63 -3.31 -7.19 -16.70
CA SER A 63 -2.01 -7.84 -16.71
C SER A 63 -1.09 -7.32 -15.61
N SER A 64 -1.24 -6.05 -15.24
CA SER A 64 -0.38 -5.40 -14.25
C SER A 64 -1.08 -4.29 -13.47
N LEU A 65 -0.47 -3.95 -12.33
CA LEU A 65 -0.90 -2.88 -11.44
C LEU A 65 0.27 -1.92 -11.21
N LYS A 66 0.00 -0.63 -11.34
CA LYS A 66 0.94 0.45 -11.04
C LYS A 66 0.65 1.03 -9.67
N TYR A 67 1.60 0.87 -8.77
CA TYR A 67 1.54 1.40 -7.41
C TYR A 67 2.30 2.72 -7.30
N LYS A 68 1.70 3.70 -6.63
CA LYS A 68 2.41 4.87 -6.09
C LYS A 68 2.38 4.79 -4.58
N PHE A 69 3.51 5.08 -3.97
CA PHE A 69 3.65 5.10 -2.53
C PHE A 69 4.59 6.22 -2.10
N ARG A 70 4.43 6.67 -0.86
CA ARG A 70 5.39 7.53 -0.17
C ARG A 70 6.02 6.74 0.97
N TYR A 71 7.26 7.05 1.29
CA TYR A 71 7.97 6.36 2.36
C TYR A 71 8.83 7.31 3.19
N PHE A 72 9.06 6.91 4.44
CA PHE A 72 10.06 7.48 5.33
C PHE A 72 11.07 6.39 5.65
N TYR A 73 12.35 6.65 5.41
CA TYR A 73 13.44 5.73 5.71
C TYR A 73 14.19 6.15 6.97
N GLN A 74 14.28 5.23 7.93
CA GLN A 74 14.88 5.47 9.23
C GLN A 74 16.36 5.06 9.17
N LYS A 75 17.26 6.04 9.06
CA LYS A 75 18.70 5.79 8.84
C LYS A 75 19.45 5.46 10.14
N ASP A 76 19.02 6.06 11.25
CA ASP A 76 19.72 6.03 12.55
C ASP A 76 19.55 4.73 13.35
N GLY A 77 18.79 3.74 12.85
CA GLY A 77 18.52 2.46 13.54
C GLY A 77 17.51 2.47 14.69
N SER A 78 17.06 3.64 15.18
CA SER A 78 15.89 3.76 16.07
C SER A 78 14.58 3.24 15.48
N THR A 79 13.58 2.98 16.33
CA THR A 79 12.22 2.59 15.87
C THR A 79 11.30 3.80 15.68
N ASN A 80 11.86 5.01 15.64
CA ASN A 80 11.11 6.25 15.47
C ASN A 80 10.77 6.46 13.98
N LEU A 81 9.63 5.94 13.57
CA LEU A 81 9.20 5.92 12.17
C LEU A 81 8.42 7.17 11.74
N GLY A 82 8.79 8.36 12.21
CA GLY A 82 8.07 9.62 11.97
C GLY A 82 6.60 9.59 12.43
N ASN A 83 6.02 10.74 12.78
CA ASN A 83 4.57 10.77 13.05
C ASN A 83 3.74 10.61 11.78
#